data_AF-A0A1G1KXW9-F1
#
_entry.id   AF-A0A1G1KXW9-F1
#
_cell.length_a   1.000
_cell.length_b   1.000
_cell.length_c   1.000
_cell.angle_alpha   90.00
_cell.angle_beta   90.00
_cell.angle_gamma   90.00
#
_symmetry.space_group_name_H-M   'P 1'
#
loop_
_entity.id
_entity.type
_entity.pdbx_description
1 polymer ?
#
loop_
_entity_poly.entity_id
_entity_poly.type
_entity_poly.pdbx_seq_one_letter_code
_entity_poly.pdbx_strand_id
1 'polypeptide(L)'
;MQTLETQEVQLVVPLHQKRAKSRRFSLQEPFKEPPEPVRTVKNIVAQALAYRDYLAKHPKDTYEQTGQHFGVSRVRISQLMTMVNRLPAALIDKLKDCEDPGVLRNFSGKRLMRIVKTRQKS
;
A
#
# COMPACT_ATOMS: atom_id res chain seq x y z
N MET A 1 -43.33 -10.80 58.27
CA MET A 1 -42.03 -10.60 57.60
C MET A 1 -42.03 -11.43 56.33
N GLN A 2 -42.09 -10.80 55.15
CA GLN A 2 -42.04 -11.51 53.87
C GLN A 2 -40.58 -11.74 53.49
N THR A 3 -40.17 -12.99 53.38
CA THR A 3 -38.84 -13.39 52.91
C THR A 3 -38.80 -13.25 51.39
N LEU A 4 -37.92 -12.39 50.89
CA LEU A 4 -37.64 -12.24 49.46
C LEU A 4 -36.85 -13.46 48.99
N GLU A 5 -37.50 -14.39 48.32
CA GLU A 5 -36.81 -15.51 47.67
C GLU A 5 -36.03 -14.99 46.46
N THR A 6 -34.72 -15.26 46.45
CA THR A 6 -33.84 -14.88 45.35
C THR A 6 -33.97 -15.93 44.26
N GLN A 7 -34.64 -15.60 43.15
CA GLN A 7 -34.68 -16.47 41.98
C GLN A 7 -33.42 -16.28 41.14
N GLU A 8 -32.65 -17.35 40.97
CA GLU A 8 -31.53 -17.37 40.03
C GLU A 8 -32.03 -17.74 38.63
N VAL A 9 -31.74 -16.89 37.65
CA VAL A 9 -32.07 -17.14 36.24
C VAL A 9 -30.78 -17.29 35.45
N GLN A 10 -30.62 -18.44 34.78
CA GLN A 10 -29.51 -18.64 33.84
C GLN A 10 -29.92 -18.18 32.44
N LEU A 11 -29.13 -17.27 31.87
CA LEU A 11 -29.30 -16.77 30.51
C LEU A 11 -28.17 -17.27 29.63
N VAL A 12 -28.52 -18.04 28.60
CA VAL A 12 -27.60 -18.44 27.52
C VAL A 12 -27.79 -17.46 26.37
N VAL A 13 -26.77 -16.63 26.10
CA VAL A 13 -26.82 -15.62 25.04
C VAL A 13 -25.63 -15.76 24.08
N PRO A 14 -25.82 -15.47 22.78
CA PRO A 14 -24.70 -15.40 21.83
C PRO A 14 -23.74 -14.29 22.22
N LEU A 15 -22.45 -14.62 22.34
CA LEU A 15 -21.37 -13.66 22.58
C LEU A 15 -20.52 -13.53 21.31
N HIS A 16 -20.67 -12.41 20.62
CA HIS A 16 -19.82 -12.07 19.47
C HIS A 16 -18.51 -11.45 19.95
N GLN A 17 -17.38 -11.90 19.40
CA GLN A 17 -16.05 -11.42 19.76
C GLN A 17 -15.27 -10.96 18.52
N LYS A 18 -14.60 -9.80 18.61
CA LYS A 18 -13.68 -9.30 17.57
C LYS A 18 -12.35 -8.87 18.15
N ARG A 19 -11.27 -9.27 17.49
CA ARG A 19 -9.90 -8.80 17.76
C ARG A 19 -9.58 -7.65 16.80
N ALA A 20 -9.45 -6.45 17.34
CA ALA A 20 -8.94 -5.26 16.64
C ALA A 20 -7.70 -4.75 17.38
N LYS A 21 -7.57 -3.43 17.61
CA LYS A 21 -6.55 -2.89 18.54
C LYS A 21 -6.76 -3.36 19.99
N SER A 22 -8.00 -3.68 20.37
CA SER A 22 -8.38 -4.28 21.65
C SER A 22 -9.44 -5.38 21.44
N ARG A 23 -9.67 -6.23 22.45
CA ARG A 23 -10.78 -7.21 22.42
C ARG A 23 -12.10 -6.49 22.61
N ARG A 24 -13.06 -6.72 21.71
CA ARG A 24 -14.42 -6.19 21.79
C ARG A 24 -15.41 -7.34 21.84
N PHE A 25 -16.47 -7.15 22.62
CA PHE A 25 -17.56 -8.11 22.82
C PHE A 25 -18.90 -7.45 22.49
N SER A 26 -19.83 -8.21 21.93
CA SER A 26 -21.19 -7.78 21.63
C SER A 26 -22.16 -8.92 21.94
N LEU A 27 -23.24 -8.61 22.65
CA LEU A 27 -24.30 -9.56 23.02
C LEU A 27 -25.53 -9.47 22.09
N GLN A 28 -25.55 -8.51 21.17
CA GLN A 28 -26.72 -8.20 20.34
C GLN A 28 -26.44 -8.59 18.89
N GLU A 29 -25.54 -7.86 18.23
CA GLU A 29 -25.25 -8.03 16.81
C GLU A 29 -23.80 -8.49 16.58
N PRO A 30 -23.57 -9.30 15.53
CA PRO A 30 -22.21 -9.63 15.09
C PRO A 30 -21.49 -8.38 14.60
N PHE A 31 -20.18 -8.34 14.81
CA PHE A 31 -19.38 -7.23 14.32
C PHE A 31 -19.37 -7.22 12.79
N LYS A 32 -19.74 -6.08 12.19
CA LYS A 32 -19.59 -5.87 10.75
C LYS A 32 -18.15 -6.18 10.33
N GLU A 33 -18.00 -6.98 9.29
CA GLU A 33 -16.70 -7.23 8.68
C GLU A 33 -16.16 -5.90 8.15
N PRO A 34 -14.87 -5.58 8.37
CA PRO A 34 -14.28 -4.43 7.71
C PRO A 34 -14.40 -4.64 6.20
N PRO A 35 -14.66 -3.59 5.41
CA PRO A 35 -14.57 -3.72 3.96
C PRO A 35 -13.18 -4.26 3.60
N GLU A 36 -13.12 -5.17 2.63
CA GLU A 36 -11.85 -5.69 2.17
C GLU A 36 -10.94 -4.52 1.76
N PRO A 37 -9.67 -4.51 2.19
CA PRO A 37 -8.77 -3.44 1.81
C PRO A 37 -8.54 -3.50 0.29
N VAL A 38 -9.13 -2.58 -0.46
CA VAL A 38 -8.88 -2.44 -1.89
C VAL A 38 -7.43 -1.98 -2.09
N ARG A 39 -6.54 -2.93 -2.36
CA ARG A 39 -5.14 -2.65 -2.67
C ARG A 39 -5.04 -2.11 -4.09
N THR A 40 -5.04 -0.79 -4.24
CA THR A 40 -4.77 -0.14 -5.53
C THR A 40 -3.32 -0.42 -5.94
N VAL A 41 -3.16 -1.14 -7.04
CA VAL A 41 -1.85 -1.44 -7.60
C VAL A 41 -1.38 -0.22 -8.38
N LYS A 42 -0.34 0.44 -7.89
CA LYS A 42 0.21 1.63 -8.52
C LYS A 42 1.24 1.24 -9.59
N ASN A 43 1.14 1.82 -10.78
CA ASN A 43 2.17 1.68 -11.81
C ASN A 43 3.42 2.48 -11.40
N ILE A 44 4.44 1.75 -10.94
CA ILE A 44 5.68 2.33 -10.41
C ILE A 44 6.53 2.95 -11.52
N VAL A 45 6.48 2.41 -12.74
CA VAL A 45 7.25 2.92 -13.88
C VAL A 45 6.65 4.24 -14.34
N ALA A 46 5.32 4.31 -14.49
CA ALA A 46 4.62 5.54 -14.83
C ALA A 46 4.90 6.67 -13.82
N GLN A 47 4.87 6.36 -12.51
CA GLN A 47 5.23 7.34 -11.47
C GLN A 47 6.67 7.84 -11.61
N ALA A 48 7.61 6.93 -11.85
CA ALA A 48 9.00 7.30 -11.98
C ALA A 48 9.26 8.14 -13.26
N LEU A 49 8.53 7.88 -14.35
CA LEU A 49 8.58 8.72 -15.55
C LEU A 49 8.03 10.12 -15.26
N ALA A 50 6.87 10.23 -14.61
CA ALA A 50 6.31 11.52 -14.21
C ALA A 50 7.27 12.36 -13.34
N TYR A 51 8.00 11.72 -12.42
CA TYR A 51 8.98 12.42 -11.59
C TYR A 51 10.19 12.89 -12.40
N ARG A 52 10.66 12.08 -13.35
CA ARG A 52 11.75 12.44 -14.26
C ARG A 52 11.36 13.62 -15.13
N ASP A 53 10.14 13.60 -15.67
CA ASP A 53 9.64 14.66 -16.56
C ASP A 53 9.41 15.96 -15.78
N TYR A 54 8.99 15.87 -14.51
CA TYR A 54 8.94 17.03 -13.60
C TYR A 54 10.33 17.62 -13.36
N LEU A 55 11.31 16.80 -12.99
CA LEU A 55 12.69 17.25 -12.75
C LEU A 55 13.33 17.86 -14.02
N ALA A 56 12.97 17.37 -15.20
CA ALA A 56 13.41 17.95 -16.47
C ALA A 56 12.85 19.36 -16.70
N LYS A 57 11.61 19.62 -16.26
CA LYS A 57 10.97 20.95 -16.31
C LYS A 57 11.47 21.88 -15.20
N HIS A 58 11.90 21.33 -14.08
CA HIS A 58 12.36 22.06 -12.91
C HIS A 58 13.81 21.67 -12.54
N PRO A 59 14.82 22.04 -13.35
CA PRO A 59 16.19 21.58 -13.16
C PRO A 59 16.88 22.12 -11.90
N LYS A 60 16.30 23.15 -11.26
CA LYS A 60 16.79 23.71 -9.99
C LYS A 60 16.19 23.03 -8.76
N ASP A 61 15.14 22.22 -8.94
CA ASP A 61 14.48 21.54 -7.84
C ASP A 61 15.33 20.36 -7.36
N THR A 62 15.46 20.27 -6.04
CA THR A 62 16.06 19.12 -5.40
C THR A 62 15.05 17.98 -5.27
N TYR A 63 15.54 16.74 -5.09
CA TYR A 63 14.67 15.58 -4.84
C TYR A 63 13.80 15.73 -3.58
N GLU A 64 14.18 16.61 -2.66
CA GLU A 64 13.39 16.93 -1.48
C GLU A 64 12.18 17.79 -1.84
N GLN A 65 12.39 18.86 -2.62
CA GLN A 65 11.32 19.72 -3.12
C GLN A 65 10.37 18.97 -4.06
N THR A 66 10.91 18.14 -4.95
CA THR A 66 10.08 17.23 -5.76
C THR A 66 9.29 16.27 -4.88
N GLY A 67 9.86 15.82 -3.77
CA GLY A 67 9.17 14.97 -2.79
C GLY A 67 7.97 15.66 -2.17
N GLN A 68 8.15 16.91 -1.75
CA GLN A 68 7.07 17.74 -1.23
C GLN A 68 5.98 17.96 -2.28
N HIS A 69 6.34 18.25 -3.54
CA HIS A 69 5.38 18.42 -4.63
C HIS A 69 4.50 17.18 -4.87
N PHE A 70 5.08 15.98 -4.83
CA PHE A 70 4.35 14.72 -5.08
C PHE A 70 3.84 14.03 -3.81
N GLY A 71 4.05 14.59 -2.62
CA GLY A 71 3.66 13.99 -1.34
C GLY A 71 4.41 12.67 -1.04
N VAL A 72 5.66 12.54 -1.47
CA VAL A 72 6.50 11.35 -1.28
C VAL A 72 7.84 11.69 -0.65
N SER A 73 8.49 10.73 0.01
CA SER A 73 9.80 10.97 0.61
C SER A 73 10.89 11.15 -0.44
N ARG A 74 11.92 11.95 -0.12
CA ARG A 74 13.14 12.10 -0.94
C ARG A 74 13.76 10.75 -1.31
N VAL A 75 13.81 9.82 -0.35
CA VAL A 75 14.36 8.46 -0.57
C VAL A 75 13.57 7.72 -1.64
N ARG A 76 12.24 7.89 -1.64
CA ARG A 76 11.37 7.26 -2.65
C ARG A 76 11.66 7.78 -4.04
N ILE A 77 11.85 9.09 -4.21
CA ILE A 77 12.20 9.68 -5.51
C ILE A 77 13.55 9.16 -5.99
N SER A 78 14.57 9.17 -5.13
CA SER A 78 15.90 8.66 -5.47
C SER A 78 15.85 7.19 -5.96
N GLN A 79 15.07 6.34 -5.29
CA GLN A 79 14.88 4.95 -5.71
C GLN A 79 14.22 4.84 -7.08
N LEU A 80 13.21 5.66 -7.36
CA LEU A 80 12.47 5.63 -8.62
C LEU A 80 13.30 6.19 -9.78
N MET A 81 14.08 7.24 -9.56
CA MET A 81 15.05 7.75 -10.54
C MET A 81 16.10 6.70 -10.86
N THR A 82 16.65 6.05 -9.84
CA THR A 82 17.61 4.94 -10.01
C THR A 82 17.01 3.82 -10.85
N MET A 83 15.73 3.53 -10.65
CA MET A 83 15.02 2.48 -11.37
C MET A 83 14.87 2.82 -12.85
N VAL A 84 14.29 3.97 -13.20
CA VAL A 84 14.06 4.35 -14.61
C VAL A 84 15.36 4.57 -15.37
N ASN A 85 16.41 5.06 -14.72
CA ASN A 85 17.70 5.29 -15.39
C ASN A 85 18.47 3.99 -15.70
N ARG A 86 18.10 2.86 -15.09
CA ARG A 86 18.85 1.60 -15.20
C ARG A 86 18.03 0.43 -15.74
N LEU A 87 16.71 0.54 -15.74
CA LEU A 87 15.85 -0.46 -16.35
C LEU A 87 16.06 -0.48 -17.88
N PRO A 88 15.95 -1.65 -18.53
CA PRO A 88 15.98 -1.73 -19.99
C PRO A 88 14.87 -0.87 -20.61
N ALA A 89 15.20 -0.07 -21.63
CA ALA A 89 14.22 0.79 -22.32
C ALA A 89 13.00 0.00 -22.82
N ALA A 90 13.23 -1.17 -23.42
CA ALA A 90 12.16 -2.07 -23.87
C ALA A 90 11.19 -2.50 -22.76
N LEU A 91 11.65 -2.58 -21.50
CA LEU A 91 10.81 -2.90 -20.36
C LEU A 91 10.03 -1.66 -19.88
N ILE A 92 10.64 -0.49 -19.93
CA ILE A 92 9.97 0.79 -19.60
C ILE A 92 8.83 1.04 -20.59
N ASP A 93 9.08 0.88 -21.89
CA ASP A 93 8.05 1.10 -22.92
C ASP A 93 6.86 0.16 -22.80
N LYS A 94 7.07 -1.08 -22.37
CA LYS A 94 5.98 -2.04 -22.11
C LYS A 94 5.17 -1.70 -20.86
N LEU A 95 5.80 -1.10 -19.85
CA LEU A 95 5.19 -0.88 -18.55
C LEU A 95 4.63 0.53 -18.37
N LYS A 96 5.05 1.52 -19.16
CA LYS A 96 4.64 2.93 -18.97
C LYS A 96 3.12 3.14 -19.07
N ASP A 97 2.46 2.47 -20.01
CA ASP A 97 1.03 2.57 -20.28
C ASP A 97 0.26 1.31 -19.82
N CYS A 98 0.89 0.47 -19.00
CA CYS A 98 0.27 -0.76 -18.51
C CYS A 98 -0.69 -0.47 -17.36
N GLU A 99 -1.96 -0.85 -17.54
CA GLU A 99 -3.02 -0.71 -16.53
C GLU A 99 -3.41 -2.06 -15.91
N ASP A 100 -2.97 -3.19 -16.48
CA ASP A 100 -3.29 -4.53 -15.99
C ASP A 100 -2.74 -4.75 -14.57
N PRO A 101 -3.60 -4.90 -13.54
CA PRO A 101 -3.17 -5.10 -12.16
C PRO A 101 -2.34 -6.37 -11.96
N GLY A 102 -2.56 -7.42 -12.75
CA GLY A 102 -1.82 -8.67 -12.68
C GLY A 102 -0.36 -8.47 -13.08
N VAL A 103 -0.12 -7.78 -14.19
CA VAL A 103 1.21 -7.41 -14.66
C VAL A 103 1.88 -6.45 -13.68
N LEU A 104 1.18 -5.40 -13.23
CA LEU A 104 1.75 -4.42 -12.29
C LEU A 104 2.10 -5.03 -10.92
N ARG A 105 1.35 -6.04 -10.45
CA ARG A 105 1.71 -6.82 -9.25
C ARG A 105 3.01 -7.59 -9.45
N ASN A 106 3.15 -8.22 -10.62
CA ASN A 106 4.36 -8.96 -10.98
C ASN A 106 5.57 -8.03 -11.07
N PHE A 107 5.41 -6.82 -11.61
CA PHE A 107 6.46 -5.80 -11.72
C PHE A 107 6.44 -4.78 -10.57
N SER A 108 6.31 -5.28 -9.33
CA SER A 108 6.42 -4.44 -8.14
C SER A 108 7.80 -3.75 -8.04
N GLY A 109 7.85 -2.61 -7.35
CA GLY A 109 9.09 -1.84 -7.18
C GLY A 109 10.26 -2.66 -6.60
N LYS A 110 10.00 -3.63 -5.70
CA LYS A 110 11.04 -4.54 -5.18
C LYS A 110 11.61 -5.46 -6.26
N ARG A 111 10.78 -5.93 -7.19
CA ARG A 111 11.22 -6.82 -8.28
C ARG A 111 11.98 -6.02 -9.34
N LEU A 112 11.48 -4.84 -9.70
CA LEU A 112 12.18 -3.93 -10.61
C LEU A 112 13.56 -3.54 -10.06
N MET A 113 13.66 -3.22 -8.77
CA MET A 113 14.97 -2.95 -8.13
C MET A 113 15.92 -4.16 -8.15
N ARG A 114 15.42 -5.40 -8.09
CA ARG A 114 16.26 -6.60 -8.22
C ARG A 114 16.87 -6.68 -9.62
N ILE A 115 16.06 -6.46 -10.67
CA ILE A 115 16.53 -6.45 -12.06
C ILE A 115 17.62 -5.39 -12.27
N VAL A 116 17.42 -4.20 -11.68
CA VAL A 116 18.42 -3.12 -11.72
C VAL A 116 19.73 -3.52 -11.03
N LYS A 117 19.66 -4.19 -9.87
CA LYS A 117 20.84 -4.63 -9.13
C LYS A 117 21.61 -5.76 -9.81
N THR A 118 20.92 -6.71 -10.44
CA THR A 118 21.57 -7.84 -11.13
C THR A 118 22.41 -7.38 -12.32
N ARG A 119 22.02 -6.29 -12.99
CA ARG A 119 22.82 -5.68 -14.07
C ARG A 119 24.12 -5.01 -13.62
N GLN A 120 24.33 -4.78 -12.32
CA GLN A 120 25.57 -4.15 -11.83
C GLN A 120 26.72 -5.14 -11.61
N LYS A 121 26.47 -6.45 -11.72
CA LYS A 121 27.47 -7.52 -11.46
C LYS A 121 27.99 -8.21 -12.73
N SER A 122 27.71 -7.68 -13.92
CA SER A 122 28.26 -8.15 -15.19
C SER A 122 29.23 -7.15 -15.76
#